data_AF-A8NSF9-F1
#
_entry.id   AF-A8NSF9-F1
#
_cell.length_a   1.000
_cell.length_b   1.000
_cell.length_c   1.000
_cell.angle_alpha   90.00
_cell.angle_beta   90.00
_cell.angle_gamma   90.00
#
_symmetry.space_group_name_H-M   'P 1'
#
loop_
_entity.id
_entity.type
_entity.pdbx_description
1 polymer ?
#
loop_
_entity_poly.entity_id
_entity_poly.type
_entity_poly.pdbx_seq_one_letter_code
_entity_poly.pdbx_strand_id
1 'polypeptide(L)'
;MHQCLSVTEIFTHICAILSTQGARGDLASLARTCRAFHGPATEALWERLDDIGPLFDPMEGDLYEFEEPRSHLLVLPRSTRWCNLWELTFNRPATATDLAKFKARASRVRYLSVQLKFDDSWWEILSKLQALATYTDYPFFSKLLELRIDEFATSQYDDIPLDLSRLGPFATASLHHLHFNFSFYDNHSVTFFTDFVRRFPSLLDLRVQIPLYEDVVFPRSFEDMVPNWDALQRVEIAVHYREQLQALSRLGHLERLQIGILFCEGIPDEDIARSGGFPKLRDLSVQAGAKFDLCIRFLSLLRDTPLCNLGVETSTISPDGLSQLFDTLTRHVNPRSLEILRVRDNRRRFEGLPPLVDDPYQLHSLQPFRNLRTLILQIPFVSTLLPILSLGQFAPSLTTLQLGYFGAVIPAYFEPKIHIQELAAICQTFPRLTELAIPVDASKPAEPSPTQAHAEQQTRLTKLSVSMSPIDCTSEVALFLSDAFPNLESLHASQLSCGPSRPRAFNWTDQAPEWHKAWQKVMHWLPVLKRARAQERSRAFSSAPP
;
A
#
# COMPACT_ATOMS: atom_id res chain seq x y z
N MET A 1 -48.10 6.78 3.83
CA MET A 1 -46.72 6.31 4.09
C MET A 1 -46.83 5.10 5.00
N HIS A 2 -46.19 3.96 4.67
CA HIS A 2 -46.27 2.74 5.49
C HIS A 2 -45.67 3.01 6.89
N GLN A 3 -46.22 2.45 7.97
CA GLN A 3 -45.76 2.73 9.35
C GLN A 3 -44.29 2.38 9.58
N CYS A 4 -43.76 1.36 8.90
CA CYS A 4 -42.33 1.03 8.93
C CYS A 4 -41.45 2.16 8.36
N LEU A 5 -41.98 2.98 7.44
CA LEU A 5 -41.34 4.20 6.95
C LEU A 5 -41.69 5.41 7.84
N SER A 6 -41.92 5.20 9.13
CA SER A 6 -41.97 6.27 10.14
C SER A 6 -40.88 6.11 11.19
N VAL A 7 -40.06 5.07 11.06
CA VAL A 7 -38.93 4.75 11.93
C VAL A 7 -37.68 5.42 11.37
N THR A 8 -37.16 6.44 12.06
CA THR A 8 -36.02 7.25 11.62
C THR A 8 -34.78 6.39 11.36
N GLU A 9 -34.58 5.33 12.14
CA GLU A 9 -33.47 4.38 12.05
C GLU A 9 -33.47 3.67 10.69
N ILE A 10 -34.65 3.31 10.16
CA ILE A 10 -34.77 2.70 8.83
C ILE A 10 -34.35 3.70 7.75
N PHE A 11 -34.74 4.96 7.88
CA PHE A 11 -34.33 6.00 6.93
C PHE A 11 -32.83 6.28 6.99
N THR A 12 -32.25 6.37 8.19
CA THR A 12 -30.81 6.50 8.38
C THR A 12 -30.08 5.32 7.75
N HIS A 13 -30.59 4.09 7.91
CA HIS A 13 -29.98 2.91 7.30
C HIS A 13 -30.06 2.92 5.77
N ILE A 14 -31.21 3.29 5.19
CA ILE A 14 -31.36 3.46 3.72
C ILE A 14 -30.36 4.51 3.22
N CYS A 15 -30.27 5.67 3.88
CA CYS A 15 -29.35 6.73 3.48
C CYS A 15 -27.87 6.30 3.63
N ALA A 16 -27.54 5.54 4.68
CA ALA A 16 -26.20 4.99 4.87
C ALA A 16 -25.83 4.02 3.74
N ILE A 17 -26.74 3.12 3.34
CA ILE A 17 -26.52 2.22 2.19
C ILE A 17 -26.25 3.02 0.92
N LEU A 18 -27.09 4.01 0.61
CA LEU A 18 -26.90 4.85 -0.58
C LEU A 18 -25.58 5.64 -0.56
N SER A 19 -25.18 6.14 0.61
CA SER A 19 -23.89 6.81 0.80
C SER A 19 -22.73 5.86 0.52
N THR A 20 -22.76 4.63 1.05
CA THR A 20 -21.72 3.61 0.79
C THR A 20 -21.65 3.16 -0.68
N GLN A 21 -22.75 3.28 -1.43
CA GLN A 21 -22.80 2.98 -2.86
C GLN A 21 -22.38 4.17 -3.73
N GLY A 22 -22.08 5.34 -3.16
CA GLY A 22 -21.74 6.55 -3.90
C GLY A 22 -22.94 7.22 -4.59
N ALA A 23 -24.18 6.86 -4.22
CA ALA A 23 -25.41 7.35 -4.85
C ALA A 23 -25.82 8.75 -4.33
N ARG A 24 -24.93 9.75 -4.44
CA ARG A 24 -25.16 11.12 -3.93
C ARG A 24 -26.38 11.79 -4.57
N GLY A 25 -26.65 11.52 -5.86
CA GLY A 25 -27.82 12.03 -6.57
C GLY A 25 -29.14 11.54 -5.98
N ASP A 26 -29.18 10.27 -5.54
CA ASP A 26 -30.35 9.67 -4.90
C ASP A 26 -30.55 10.24 -3.50
N LEU A 27 -29.47 10.43 -2.73
CA LEU A 27 -29.53 11.11 -1.42
C LEU A 27 -30.06 12.54 -1.55
N ALA A 28 -29.58 13.30 -2.54
CA ALA A 28 -30.07 14.64 -2.79
C ALA A 28 -31.56 14.65 -3.20
N SER A 29 -31.98 13.65 -3.99
CA SER A 29 -33.38 13.47 -4.37
C SER A 29 -34.25 13.12 -3.16
N LEU A 30 -33.82 12.18 -2.33
CA LEU A 30 -34.47 11.80 -1.07
C LEU A 30 -34.61 13.00 -0.12
N ALA A 31 -33.55 13.78 0.05
CA ALA A 31 -33.55 14.97 0.89
C ALA A 31 -34.60 16.01 0.47
N ARG A 32 -34.99 16.03 -0.82
CA ARG A 32 -36.01 16.92 -1.39
C ARG A 32 -37.41 16.29 -1.44
N THR A 33 -37.55 14.97 -1.32
CA THR A 33 -38.85 14.29 -1.48
C THR A 33 -39.83 14.58 -0.34
N CYS A 34 -39.40 14.47 0.92
CA CYS A 34 -40.26 14.73 2.08
C CYS A 34 -39.45 15.09 3.33
N ARG A 35 -40.13 15.69 4.32
CA ARG A 35 -39.50 16.14 5.59
C ARG A 35 -38.88 15.00 6.40
N ALA A 36 -39.41 13.78 6.30
CA ALA A 36 -38.90 12.63 7.04
C ALA A 36 -37.54 12.16 6.50
N PHE A 37 -37.33 12.20 5.19
CA PHE A 37 -36.04 11.91 4.57
C PHE A 37 -35.07 13.08 4.62
N HIS A 38 -35.58 14.32 4.73
CA HIS A 38 -34.76 15.52 4.67
C HIS A 38 -33.57 15.48 5.64
N GLY A 39 -33.82 15.21 6.93
CA GLY A 39 -32.76 15.13 7.95
C GLY A 39 -31.73 14.04 7.65
N PRO A 40 -32.12 12.74 7.67
CA PRO A 40 -31.20 11.63 7.45
C PRO A 40 -30.44 11.69 6.11
N ALA A 41 -31.12 12.05 5.03
CA ALA A 41 -30.50 12.11 3.71
C ALA A 41 -29.54 13.31 3.59
N THR A 42 -29.86 14.44 4.23
CA THR A 42 -28.95 15.59 4.27
C THR A 42 -27.72 15.27 5.12
N GLU A 43 -27.88 14.69 6.31
CA GLU A 43 -26.72 14.25 7.13
C GLU A 43 -25.82 13.29 6.33
N ALA A 44 -26.39 12.28 5.68
CA ALA A 44 -25.62 11.33 4.86
C ALA A 44 -24.95 11.98 3.63
N LEU A 45 -25.58 12.99 3.02
CA LEU A 45 -25.02 13.72 1.88
C LEU A 45 -23.79 14.55 2.25
N TRP A 46 -23.79 15.14 3.45
CA TRP A 46 -22.69 15.98 3.95
C TRP A 46 -21.67 15.22 4.80
N GLU A 47 -21.95 13.97 5.20
CA GLU A 47 -21.08 13.17 6.07
C GLU A 47 -19.68 12.95 5.47
N ARG A 48 -19.60 12.69 4.16
CA ARG A 48 -18.35 12.47 3.42
C ARG A 48 -18.24 13.46 2.28
N LEU A 49 -17.17 14.25 2.28
CA LEU A 49 -16.84 15.18 1.22
C LEU A 49 -15.43 14.87 0.69
N ASP A 50 -15.32 14.72 -0.62
CA ASP A 50 -14.04 14.50 -1.30
C ASP A 50 -13.36 15.81 -1.72
N ASP A 51 -14.06 16.92 -1.48
CA ASP A 51 -13.64 18.29 -1.77
C ASP A 51 -14.34 19.25 -0.79
N ILE A 52 -13.73 20.40 -0.53
CA ILE A 52 -14.31 21.42 0.35
C ILE A 52 -15.29 22.35 -0.37
N GLY A 53 -15.20 22.47 -1.69
CA GLY A 53 -16.04 23.30 -2.55
C GLY A 53 -17.54 23.24 -2.25
N PRO A 54 -18.15 22.05 -2.06
CA PRO A 54 -19.57 21.93 -1.72
C PRO A 54 -20.01 22.72 -0.47
N LEU A 55 -19.10 22.99 0.48
CA LEU A 55 -19.39 23.82 1.65
C LEU A 55 -19.53 25.31 1.31
N PHE A 56 -19.27 25.69 0.07
CA PHE A 56 -19.30 27.05 -0.41
C PHE A 56 -20.31 27.25 -1.55
N ASP A 57 -20.64 26.27 -2.39
CA ASP A 57 -21.55 26.45 -3.55
C ASP A 57 -22.85 27.21 -3.24
N PRO A 58 -23.56 26.98 -2.12
CA PRO A 58 -24.73 27.79 -1.73
C PRO A 58 -24.49 29.29 -1.51
N MET A 59 -23.24 29.74 -1.52
CA MET A 59 -22.80 31.14 -1.41
C MET A 59 -22.30 31.69 -2.75
N GLU A 60 -22.15 30.85 -3.77
CA GLU A 60 -21.72 31.24 -5.12
C GLU A 60 -22.73 32.23 -5.74
N GLY A 61 -22.21 33.18 -6.54
CA GLY A 61 -22.96 34.27 -7.17
C GLY A 61 -23.22 35.46 -6.23
N ASP A 62 -23.48 35.22 -4.94
CA ASP A 62 -23.65 36.29 -3.95
C ASP A 62 -22.31 36.69 -3.29
N LEU A 63 -21.55 35.71 -2.80
CA LEU A 63 -20.28 35.96 -2.09
C LEU A 63 -19.08 36.00 -3.04
N TYR A 64 -19.02 35.06 -3.98
CA TYR A 64 -17.91 34.90 -4.90
C TYR A 64 -18.38 34.36 -6.26
N GLU A 65 -17.55 34.55 -7.27
CA GLU A 65 -17.73 34.01 -8.62
C GLU A 65 -16.39 33.45 -9.11
N PHE A 66 -16.45 32.39 -9.89
CA PHE A 66 -15.28 31.84 -10.58
C PHE A 66 -15.24 32.43 -12.00
N GLU A 67 -14.28 33.31 -12.28
CA GLU A 67 -14.07 33.79 -13.63
C GLU A 67 -13.26 32.76 -14.43
N GLU A 68 -13.74 32.39 -15.63
CA GLU A 68 -12.92 31.64 -16.58
C GLU A 68 -11.65 32.45 -16.87
N PRO A 69 -10.45 31.85 -16.74
CA PRO A 69 -9.21 32.57 -17.00
C PRO A 69 -9.27 33.11 -18.42
N ARG A 70 -9.19 34.44 -18.57
CA ARG A 70 -9.28 35.11 -19.88
C ARG A 70 -8.15 34.58 -20.76
N SER A 71 -8.51 33.68 -21.68
CA SER A 71 -7.63 32.80 -22.43
C SER A 71 -6.81 33.51 -23.51
N HIS A 72 -5.91 34.44 -23.12
CA HIS A 72 -5.19 35.26 -24.10
C HIS A 72 -3.67 35.24 -24.07
N LEU A 73 -2.95 34.58 -23.13
CA LEU A 73 -1.48 34.73 -23.11
C LEU A 73 -0.56 33.52 -22.93
N LEU A 74 -1.01 32.27 -22.84
CA LEU A 74 -0.08 31.13 -22.86
C LEU A 74 -0.61 29.95 -23.68
N VAL A 75 -0.20 29.87 -24.95
CA VAL A 75 -0.26 28.65 -25.75
C VAL A 75 0.79 27.68 -25.20
N LEU A 76 0.43 26.90 -24.17
CA LEU A 76 1.26 25.79 -23.71
C LEU A 76 0.92 24.50 -24.49
N PRO A 77 1.88 23.56 -24.63
CA PRO A 77 1.72 22.36 -25.46
C PRO A 77 0.55 21.47 -25.00
N ARG A 78 -0.17 20.92 -25.98
CA ARG A 78 -1.44 20.16 -25.87
C ARG A 78 -1.43 18.88 -25.00
N SER A 79 -0.38 18.58 -24.23
CA SER A 79 -0.27 17.31 -23.48
C SER A 79 -0.50 17.42 -21.97
N THR A 80 -0.59 18.61 -21.38
CA THR A 80 -1.03 18.77 -20.00
C THR A 80 -2.55 18.87 -19.96
N ARG A 81 -3.22 17.96 -19.24
CA ARG A 81 -4.65 18.07 -18.97
C ARG A 81 -4.90 19.39 -18.24
N TRP A 82 -5.61 20.27 -18.93
CA TRP A 82 -6.17 21.54 -18.51
C TRP A 82 -6.51 21.58 -17.01
N CYS A 83 -5.61 22.18 -16.24
CA CYS A 83 -5.95 22.76 -14.95
C CYS A 83 -6.53 24.13 -15.30
N ASN A 84 -7.85 24.24 -15.38
CA ASN A 84 -8.47 25.56 -15.47
C ASN A 84 -8.25 26.21 -14.11
N LEU A 85 -7.23 27.08 -14.01
CA LEU A 85 -7.06 27.99 -12.89
C LEU A 85 -8.20 29.01 -12.98
N TRP A 86 -9.33 28.69 -12.37
CA TRP A 86 -10.42 29.65 -12.20
C TRP A 86 -9.91 30.75 -11.26
N GLU A 87 -10.03 32.01 -11.67
CA GLU A 87 -9.74 33.13 -10.78
C GLU A 87 -10.97 33.33 -9.88
N LEU A 88 -10.77 33.20 -8.57
CA LEU A 88 -11.81 33.47 -7.60
C LEU A 88 -11.93 34.97 -7.35
N THR A 89 -13.08 35.55 -7.67
CA THR A 89 -13.40 36.95 -7.34
C THR A 89 -14.48 37.00 -6.27
N PHE A 90 -14.35 37.91 -5.31
CA PHE A 90 -15.35 38.11 -4.26
C PHE A 90 -16.28 39.26 -4.64
N ASN A 91 -17.57 38.97 -4.80
CA ASN A 91 -18.59 39.95 -5.14
C ASN A 91 -18.90 40.89 -3.95
N ARG A 92 -18.67 40.40 -2.72
CA ARG A 92 -18.78 41.19 -1.48
C ARG A 92 -17.89 40.62 -0.36
N PRO A 93 -17.63 41.40 0.71
CA PRO A 93 -17.00 40.87 1.92
C PRO A 93 -17.83 39.75 2.57
N ALA A 94 -17.15 38.76 3.14
CA ALA A 94 -17.80 37.72 3.92
C ALA A 94 -18.41 38.30 5.21
N THR A 95 -19.54 37.76 5.63
CA THR A 95 -20.31 38.22 6.81
C THR A 95 -20.47 37.12 7.86
N ALA A 96 -20.89 37.49 9.08
CA ALA A 96 -21.20 36.52 10.13
C ALA A 96 -22.30 35.51 9.73
N THR A 97 -23.24 35.93 8.87
CA THR A 97 -24.27 35.05 8.31
C THR A 97 -23.68 33.97 7.42
N ASP A 98 -22.67 34.32 6.61
CA ASP A 98 -21.96 33.37 5.75
C ASP A 98 -21.21 32.35 6.63
N LEU A 99 -20.48 32.82 7.65
CA LEU A 99 -19.82 31.94 8.62
C LEU A 99 -20.80 30.98 9.31
N ALA A 100 -21.98 31.46 9.72
CA ALA A 100 -23.01 30.61 10.33
C ALA A 100 -23.53 29.52 9.36
N LYS A 101 -23.78 29.87 8.09
CA LYS A 101 -24.17 28.91 7.05
C LYS A 101 -23.07 27.88 6.79
N PHE A 102 -21.81 28.31 6.77
CA PHE A 102 -20.65 27.42 6.62
C PHE A 102 -20.59 26.41 7.79
N LYS A 103 -20.60 26.88 9.04
CA LYS A 103 -20.55 26.02 10.23
C LYS A 103 -21.70 25.02 10.30
N ALA A 104 -22.91 25.44 9.97
CA ALA A 104 -24.07 24.56 9.97
C ALA A 104 -23.85 23.33 9.06
N ARG A 105 -23.14 23.50 7.94
CA ARG A 105 -22.78 22.41 7.03
C ARG A 105 -21.51 21.67 7.49
N ALA A 106 -20.46 22.39 7.85
CA ALA A 106 -19.20 21.82 8.32
C ALA A 106 -19.36 20.89 9.53
N SER A 107 -20.29 21.21 10.45
CA SER A 107 -20.61 20.38 11.62
C SER A 107 -21.23 19.01 11.29
N ARG A 108 -21.64 18.77 10.04
CA ARG A 108 -22.16 17.49 9.55
C ARG A 108 -21.07 16.62 8.93
N VAL A 109 -19.94 17.21 8.55
CA VAL A 109 -18.85 16.52 7.87
C VAL A 109 -18.09 15.67 8.89
N ARG A 110 -17.91 14.39 8.57
CA ARG A 110 -17.13 13.43 9.35
C ARG A 110 -15.89 12.96 8.60
N TYR A 111 -15.94 12.92 7.28
CA TYR A 111 -14.84 12.52 6.42
C TYR A 111 -14.62 13.62 5.39
N LEU A 112 -13.45 14.24 5.40
CA LEU A 112 -13.08 15.28 4.45
C LEU A 112 -11.78 14.91 3.75
N SER A 113 -11.80 14.90 2.42
CA SER A 113 -10.60 14.91 1.59
C SER A 113 -10.45 16.30 0.98
N VAL A 114 -9.25 16.85 0.98
CA VAL A 114 -8.94 18.15 0.37
C VAL A 114 -7.75 17.98 -0.56
N GLN A 115 -7.86 18.52 -1.79
CA GLN A 115 -6.79 18.48 -2.77
C GLN A 115 -6.15 19.86 -2.92
N LEU A 116 -4.91 20.00 -2.46
CA LEU A 116 -4.29 21.33 -2.29
C LEU A 116 -4.05 22.10 -3.60
N LYS A 117 -3.69 21.40 -4.68
CA LYS A 117 -3.27 22.07 -5.94
C LYS A 117 -4.41 22.59 -6.80
N PHE A 118 -5.66 22.27 -6.48
CA PHE A 118 -6.84 22.78 -7.20
C PHE A 118 -7.52 23.95 -6.47
N ASP A 119 -7.08 24.25 -5.24
CA ASP A 119 -7.95 24.87 -4.23
C ASP A 119 -7.37 26.13 -3.55
N ASP A 120 -6.35 26.79 -4.11
CA ASP A 120 -5.88 28.08 -3.56
C ASP A 120 -7.03 29.08 -3.35
N SER A 121 -8.02 29.02 -4.25
CA SER A 121 -9.29 29.75 -4.16
C SER A 121 -10.06 29.40 -2.89
N TRP A 122 -10.24 28.11 -2.56
CA TRP A 122 -10.97 27.71 -1.35
C TRP A 122 -10.20 28.03 -0.08
N TRP A 123 -8.87 27.97 -0.10
CA TRP A 123 -8.05 28.42 1.02
C TRP A 123 -8.21 29.92 1.28
N GLU A 124 -8.39 30.72 0.22
CA GLU A 124 -8.68 32.15 0.36
C GLU A 124 -10.07 32.38 1.00
N ILE A 125 -11.10 31.65 0.56
CA ILE A 125 -12.44 31.72 1.17
C ILE A 125 -12.39 31.30 2.64
N LEU A 126 -11.74 30.16 2.93
CA LEU A 126 -11.54 29.69 4.29
C LEU A 126 -10.82 30.73 5.13
N SER A 127 -9.74 31.33 4.64
CA SER A 127 -8.97 32.34 5.36
C SER A 127 -9.82 33.58 5.68
N LYS A 128 -10.66 34.03 4.73
CA LYS A 128 -11.60 35.14 4.97
C LYS A 128 -12.68 34.77 6.00
N LEU A 129 -13.21 33.55 5.96
CA LEU A 129 -14.15 33.06 6.98
C LEU A 129 -13.50 32.90 8.35
N GLN A 130 -12.25 32.42 8.40
CA GLN A 130 -11.45 32.31 9.62
C GLN A 130 -11.20 33.67 10.26
N ALA A 131 -10.96 34.71 9.45
CA ALA A 131 -10.77 36.07 9.95
C ALA A 131 -12.04 36.65 10.62
N LEU A 132 -13.22 36.14 10.29
CA LEU A 132 -14.49 36.51 10.94
C LEU A 132 -14.78 35.69 12.21
N ALA A 133 -14.09 34.57 12.39
CA ALA A 133 -14.35 33.65 13.48
C ALA A 133 -13.70 34.12 14.77
N THR A 134 -14.46 34.09 15.85
CA THR A 134 -13.98 34.27 17.22
C THR A 134 -13.41 32.96 17.78
N TYR A 135 -12.75 32.99 18.94
CA TYR A 135 -12.20 31.76 19.54
C TYR A 135 -13.28 30.70 19.83
N THR A 136 -14.50 31.10 20.20
CA THR A 136 -15.64 30.19 20.46
C THR A 136 -16.18 29.52 19.21
N ASP A 137 -15.75 29.98 18.04
CA ASP A 137 -16.24 29.50 16.76
C ASP A 137 -15.48 28.29 16.23
N TYR A 138 -14.37 27.92 16.87
CA TYR A 138 -13.54 26.77 16.53
C TYR A 138 -13.85 25.56 17.42
N PRO A 139 -13.73 24.33 16.88
CA PRO A 139 -13.47 23.99 15.48
C PRO A 139 -14.73 24.09 14.60
N PHE A 140 -14.58 24.48 13.32
CA PHE A 140 -15.71 24.50 12.37
C PHE A 140 -16.25 23.11 12.09
N PHE A 141 -15.37 22.11 12.10
CA PHE A 141 -15.68 20.72 11.84
C PHE A 141 -15.74 19.91 13.13
N SER A 142 -16.70 20.24 14.00
CA SER A 142 -16.80 19.66 15.35
C SER A 142 -17.06 18.14 15.41
N LYS A 143 -17.41 17.51 14.29
CA LYS A 143 -17.64 16.06 14.16
C LYS A 143 -16.66 15.36 13.20
N LEU A 144 -15.61 16.04 12.75
CA LEU A 144 -14.64 15.45 11.82
C LEU A 144 -13.94 14.27 12.49
N LEU A 145 -13.98 13.11 11.85
CA LEU A 145 -13.33 11.87 12.28
C LEU A 145 -12.10 11.58 11.42
N GLU A 146 -12.17 11.90 10.13
CA GLU A 146 -11.09 11.69 9.17
C GLU A 146 -10.85 12.94 8.33
N LEU A 147 -9.59 13.36 8.28
CA LEU A 147 -9.12 14.41 7.41
C LEU A 147 -8.00 13.84 6.54
N ARG A 148 -8.19 13.94 5.23
CA ARG A 148 -7.19 13.60 4.23
C ARG A 148 -6.84 14.84 3.43
N ILE A 149 -5.56 15.11 3.31
CA ILE A 149 -5.03 16.24 2.56
C ILE A 149 -4.01 15.68 1.59
N ASP A 150 -4.36 15.71 0.31
CA ASP A 150 -3.50 15.27 -0.77
C ASP A 150 -2.98 16.50 -1.53
N GLU A 151 -1.66 16.58 -1.67
CA GLU A 151 -1.02 17.50 -2.59
C GLU A 151 -0.77 16.76 -3.91
N PHE A 152 -1.42 17.22 -4.98
CA PHE A 152 -1.20 16.63 -6.29
C PHE A 152 0.04 17.23 -6.92
N ALA A 153 1.18 16.54 -6.95
CA ALA A 153 2.39 17.06 -7.60
C ALA A 153 2.17 17.37 -9.11
N THR A 154 1.75 18.59 -9.45
CA THR A 154 1.90 19.13 -10.80
C THR A 154 3.39 19.26 -11.07
N SER A 155 3.81 18.75 -12.23
CA SER A 155 5.20 18.65 -12.63
C SER A 155 5.93 20.00 -12.56
N GLN A 156 6.99 20.04 -11.75
CA GLN A 156 8.23 20.80 -11.98
C GLN A 156 8.25 22.33 -11.82
N TYR A 157 7.14 23.04 -11.55
CA TYR A 157 7.17 24.51 -11.74
C TYR A 157 6.64 25.46 -10.66
N ASP A 158 6.03 25.04 -9.55
CA ASP A 158 5.64 26.02 -8.52
C ASP A 158 5.96 25.50 -7.10
N ASP A 159 7.06 26.01 -6.53
CA ASP A 159 7.51 25.83 -5.15
C ASP A 159 6.70 26.74 -4.20
N ILE A 160 5.38 26.59 -4.14
CA ILE A 160 4.58 27.33 -3.15
C ILE A 160 4.56 26.52 -1.85
N PRO A 161 5.16 27.02 -0.76
CA PRO A 161 5.14 26.33 0.52
C PRO A 161 3.72 26.18 1.03
N LEU A 162 3.34 24.97 1.44
CA LEU A 162 2.07 24.77 2.14
C LEU A 162 2.15 25.37 3.54
N ASP A 163 1.43 26.45 3.77
CA ASP A 163 1.24 27.01 5.10
C ASP A 163 0.25 26.15 5.90
N LEU A 164 0.79 25.19 6.66
CA LEU A 164 0.01 24.30 7.51
C LEU A 164 -0.76 25.03 8.62
N SER A 165 -0.42 26.29 8.95
CA SER A 165 -1.20 27.07 9.92
C SER A 165 -2.68 27.22 9.50
N ARG A 166 -2.95 27.15 8.19
CA ARG A 166 -4.29 27.16 7.58
C ARG A 166 -5.16 25.97 7.98
N LEU A 167 -4.58 24.93 8.59
CA LEU A 167 -5.32 23.75 9.05
C LEU A 167 -6.03 23.96 10.40
N GLY A 168 -5.89 25.14 11.02
CA GLY A 168 -6.59 25.52 12.25
C GLY A 168 -8.09 25.16 12.30
N PRO A 169 -8.90 25.37 11.25
CA PRO A 169 -10.31 25.00 11.24
C PRO A 169 -10.62 23.53 11.49
N PHE A 170 -9.71 22.64 11.09
CA PHE A 170 -9.90 21.20 11.16
C PHE A 170 -9.40 20.60 12.48
N ALA A 171 -8.78 21.42 13.33
CA ALA A 171 -8.27 21.07 14.66
C ALA A 171 -9.41 20.74 15.64
N THR A 172 -10.03 19.57 15.47
CA THR A 172 -11.07 19.05 16.36
C THR A 172 -10.57 17.90 17.21
N ALA A 173 -11.03 17.85 18.47
CA ALA A 173 -10.79 16.73 19.36
C ALA A 173 -11.44 15.43 18.89
N SER A 174 -12.39 15.46 17.95
CA SER A 174 -13.02 14.26 17.39
C SER A 174 -12.19 13.57 16.30
N LEU A 175 -11.09 14.18 15.85
CA LEU A 175 -10.32 13.67 14.72
C LEU A 175 -9.53 12.42 15.14
N HIS A 176 -9.83 11.29 14.51
CA HIS A 176 -9.19 10.00 14.77
C HIS A 176 -8.20 9.61 13.67
N HIS A 177 -8.44 10.04 12.43
CA HIS A 177 -7.64 9.69 11.27
C HIS A 177 -7.16 10.94 10.56
N LEU A 178 -5.85 11.07 10.39
CA LEU A 178 -5.24 12.21 9.73
C LEU A 178 -4.22 11.71 8.72
N HIS A 179 -4.47 12.02 7.45
CA HIS A 179 -3.62 11.63 6.33
C HIS A 179 -3.13 12.86 5.58
N PHE A 180 -1.82 12.97 5.49
CA PHE A 180 -1.09 13.95 4.72
C PHE A 180 -0.30 13.25 3.65
N ASN A 181 -0.44 13.72 2.42
CA ASN A 181 0.36 13.28 1.29
C ASN A 181 0.92 14.53 0.61
N PHE A 182 2.17 14.85 0.92
CA PHE A 182 2.83 16.08 0.46
C PHE A 182 4.02 15.74 -0.42
N SER A 183 4.23 16.52 -1.47
CA SER A 183 5.37 16.38 -2.37
C SER A 183 6.56 17.27 -1.98
N PHE A 184 6.33 18.35 -1.22
CA PHE A 184 7.35 19.35 -0.90
C PHE A 184 7.28 19.78 0.57
N TYR A 185 8.43 20.10 1.16
CA TYR A 185 8.52 20.68 2.49
C TYR A 185 9.37 21.94 2.45
N ASP A 186 8.88 22.97 3.12
CA ASP A 186 9.63 24.17 3.48
C ASP A 186 9.80 24.20 5.01
N ASN A 187 10.92 24.77 5.47
CA ASN A 187 11.30 24.98 6.86
C ASN A 187 10.22 25.73 7.68
N HIS A 188 9.32 26.48 7.04
CA HIS A 188 8.22 27.19 7.70
C HIS A 188 7.16 26.27 8.33
N SER A 189 7.12 24.98 7.97
CA SER A 189 6.16 24.01 8.51
C SER A 189 6.47 23.51 9.93
N VAL A 190 7.66 23.79 10.48
CA VAL A 190 8.11 23.31 11.82
C VAL A 190 7.19 23.78 12.96
N THR A 191 6.72 25.02 12.91
CA THR A 191 5.86 25.62 13.96
C THR A 191 4.47 25.00 14.01
N PHE A 192 3.97 24.50 12.88
CA PHE A 192 2.69 23.81 12.84
C PHE A 192 2.74 22.51 13.65
N PHE A 193 3.80 21.72 13.46
CA PHE A 193 3.97 20.47 14.18
C PHE A 193 3.98 20.71 15.70
N THR A 194 4.67 21.73 16.22
CA THR A 194 4.70 21.97 17.68
C THR A 194 3.31 22.16 18.32
N ASP A 195 2.34 22.72 17.61
CA ASP A 195 0.96 22.89 18.09
C ASP A 195 0.05 21.69 17.80
N PHE A 196 0.48 20.82 16.90
CA PHE A 196 -0.33 19.80 16.26
C PHE A 196 -0.87 18.77 17.26
N VAL A 197 -0.07 18.38 18.24
CA VAL A 197 -0.51 17.49 19.33
C VAL A 197 -1.69 18.06 20.10
N ARG A 198 -1.60 19.34 20.49
CA ARG A 198 -2.64 19.99 21.30
C ARG A 198 -3.96 20.06 20.53
N ARG A 199 -3.88 20.11 19.20
CA ARG A 199 -5.01 20.22 18.29
C ARG A 199 -5.71 18.88 18.03
N PHE A 200 -4.97 17.75 18.12
CA PHE A 200 -5.48 16.42 17.78
C PHE A 200 -5.19 15.39 18.90
N PRO A 201 -5.78 15.54 20.10
CA PRO A 201 -5.48 14.67 21.24
C PRO A 201 -6.03 13.24 21.11
N SER A 202 -7.06 13.01 20.28
CA SER A 202 -7.73 11.70 20.13
C SER A 202 -7.30 10.95 18.87
N LEU A 203 -6.14 11.28 18.31
CA LEU A 203 -5.67 10.70 17.06
C LEU A 203 -5.32 9.21 17.24
N LEU A 204 -5.86 8.37 16.34
CA LEU A 204 -5.66 6.91 16.32
C LEU A 204 -4.81 6.46 15.13
N ASP A 205 -4.90 7.15 13.98
CA ASP A 205 -4.17 6.85 12.74
C ASP A 205 -3.57 8.16 12.21
N LEU A 206 -2.23 8.24 12.18
CA LEU A 206 -1.48 9.34 11.60
C LEU A 206 -0.69 8.84 10.40
N ARG A 207 -0.92 9.42 9.22
CA ARG A 207 -0.16 9.13 8.01
C ARG A 207 0.39 10.40 7.42
N VAL A 208 1.70 10.42 7.24
CA VAL A 208 2.46 11.52 6.65
C VAL A 208 3.34 10.91 5.58
N GLN A 209 2.80 10.84 4.38
CA GLN A 209 3.53 10.39 3.20
C GLN A 209 4.39 11.56 2.71
N ILE A 210 5.70 11.34 2.78
CA ILE A 210 6.72 12.26 2.29
C ILE A 210 7.52 11.48 1.25
N PRO A 211 7.69 12.01 0.03
CA PRO A 211 8.50 11.35 -0.95
C PRO A 211 9.94 11.25 -0.46
N LEU A 212 10.54 10.09 -0.68
CA LEU A 212 11.89 9.76 -0.22
C LEU A 212 12.96 10.43 -1.11
N TYR A 213 12.98 11.76 -1.15
CA TYR A 213 14.06 12.54 -1.77
C TYR A 213 15.11 12.92 -0.72
N GLU A 214 16.39 12.96 -1.12
CA GLU A 214 17.53 13.13 -0.20
C GLU A 214 17.55 14.48 0.55
N ASP A 215 16.82 15.49 0.08
CA ASP A 215 16.92 16.86 0.61
C ASP A 215 15.79 17.25 1.58
N VAL A 216 14.82 16.36 1.84
CA VAL A 216 13.71 16.69 2.74
C VAL A 216 14.13 16.46 4.19
N VAL A 217 13.93 17.45 5.05
CA VAL A 217 14.21 17.36 6.49
C VAL A 217 12.91 17.42 7.27
N PHE A 218 12.59 16.36 8.01
CA PHE A 218 11.44 16.38 8.91
C PHE A 218 11.75 17.18 10.19
N PRO A 219 10.80 17.95 10.76
CA PRO A 219 11.05 18.74 11.96
C PRO A 219 11.51 17.89 13.15
N ARG A 220 12.56 18.34 13.85
CA ARG A 220 13.01 17.71 15.12
C ARG A 220 11.93 17.77 16.21
N SER A 221 11.04 18.76 16.17
CA SER A 221 9.94 18.92 17.13
C SER A 221 9.00 17.71 17.23
N PHE A 222 9.02 16.80 16.25
CA PHE A 222 8.20 15.58 16.29
C PHE A 222 8.49 14.71 17.52
N GLU A 223 9.75 14.64 17.98
CA GLU A 223 10.11 13.80 19.14
C GLU A 223 9.47 14.28 20.46
N ASP A 224 9.29 15.59 20.61
CA ASP A 224 8.62 16.21 21.76
C ASP A 224 7.10 15.99 21.73
N MET A 225 6.56 15.76 20.53
CA MET A 225 5.13 15.67 20.29
C MET A 225 4.56 14.28 20.54
N VAL A 226 5.24 13.26 20.00
CA VAL A 226 4.78 11.86 20.01
C VAL A 226 4.35 11.36 21.40
N PRO A 227 5.02 11.68 22.52
CA PRO A 227 4.62 11.20 23.85
C PRO A 227 3.21 11.62 24.29
N ASN A 228 2.59 12.58 23.62
CA ASN A 228 1.26 13.07 23.96
C ASN A 228 0.14 12.37 23.17
N TRP A 229 0.47 11.45 22.27
CA TRP A 229 -0.50 10.67 21.49
C TRP A 229 -0.65 9.25 22.02
N ASP A 230 -1.04 9.13 23.28
CA ASP A 230 -1.16 7.83 23.97
C ASP A 230 -2.13 6.85 23.28
N ALA A 231 -3.11 7.37 22.54
CA ALA A 231 -4.11 6.56 21.84
C ALA A 231 -3.69 6.11 20.44
N LEU A 232 -2.53 6.55 19.93
CA LEU A 232 -2.11 6.32 18.55
C LEU A 232 -1.83 4.83 18.30
N GLN A 233 -2.55 4.26 17.34
CA GLN A 233 -2.50 2.84 16.98
C GLN A 233 -1.80 2.60 15.66
N ARG A 234 -1.82 3.58 14.75
CA ARG A 234 -1.24 3.47 13.41
C ARG A 234 -0.46 4.72 13.07
N VAL A 235 0.77 4.50 12.60
CA VAL A 235 1.66 5.57 12.19
C VAL A 235 2.29 5.20 10.85
N GLU A 236 2.21 6.12 9.89
CA GLU A 236 2.98 6.09 8.65
C GLU A 236 3.76 7.39 8.54
N ILE A 237 5.09 7.36 8.65
CA ILE A 237 5.93 8.58 8.57
C ILE A 237 7.28 8.31 7.91
N ALA A 238 7.94 9.35 7.42
CA ALA A 238 9.37 9.31 7.16
C ALA A 238 10.16 9.61 8.44
N VAL A 239 11.24 8.87 8.66
CA VAL A 239 12.13 8.98 9.82
C VAL A 239 13.49 9.46 9.35
N HIS A 240 13.95 10.56 9.97
CA HIS A 240 15.22 11.23 9.68
C HIS A 240 16.17 11.23 10.88
N TYR A 241 15.64 10.96 12.08
CA TYR A 241 16.41 11.04 13.31
C TYR A 241 16.10 9.87 14.24
N ARG A 242 17.07 9.52 15.07
CA ARG A 242 17.00 8.42 16.04
C ARG A 242 15.94 8.68 17.10
N GLU A 243 15.86 9.93 17.53
CA GLU A 243 14.99 10.43 18.58
C GLU A 243 13.51 10.24 18.21
N GLN A 244 13.17 10.36 16.92
CA GLN A 244 11.83 10.07 16.41
C GLN A 244 11.44 8.60 16.61
N LEU A 245 12.35 7.66 16.33
CA LEU A 245 12.11 6.24 16.56
C LEU A 245 11.97 5.93 18.05
N GLN A 246 12.79 6.57 18.89
CA GLN A 246 12.71 6.41 20.34
C GLN A 246 11.42 7.00 20.91
N ALA A 247 10.92 8.10 20.34
CA ALA A 247 9.64 8.66 20.74
C ALA A 247 8.49 7.71 20.34
N LEU A 248 8.51 7.18 19.11
CA LEU A 248 7.52 6.21 18.64
C LEU A 248 7.53 4.90 19.43
N SER A 249 8.70 4.42 19.87
CA SER A 249 8.80 3.17 20.64
C SER A 249 8.12 3.23 22.00
N ARG A 250 7.91 4.45 22.54
CA ARG A 250 7.20 4.69 23.80
C ARG A 250 5.68 4.64 23.66
N LEU A 251 5.14 4.60 22.44
CA LEU A 251 3.71 4.52 22.19
C LEU A 251 3.17 3.13 22.57
N GLY A 252 2.56 3.02 23.74
CA GLY A 252 2.07 1.75 24.29
C GLY A 252 0.88 1.12 23.55
N HIS A 253 0.23 1.87 22.65
CA HIS A 253 -0.92 1.43 21.85
C HIS A 253 -0.61 1.24 20.37
N LEU A 254 0.63 1.47 19.93
CA LEU A 254 0.99 1.38 18.53
C LEU A 254 0.95 -0.07 18.04
N GLU A 255 0.03 -0.36 17.11
CA GLU A 255 -0.20 -1.69 16.53
C GLU A 255 0.36 -1.80 15.11
N ARG A 256 0.36 -0.70 14.36
CA ARG A 256 0.89 -0.65 12.99
C ARG A 256 1.85 0.50 12.81
N LEU A 257 3.02 0.21 12.27
CA LEU A 257 4.05 1.19 11.96
C LEU A 257 4.53 1.00 10.53
N GLN A 258 4.46 2.07 9.75
CA GLN A 258 5.08 2.16 8.44
C GLN A 258 6.09 3.30 8.46
N ILE A 259 7.35 3.01 8.17
CA ILE A 259 8.42 4.01 8.22
C ILE A 259 9.20 4.04 6.92
N GLY A 260 9.48 5.24 6.43
CA GLY A 260 10.51 5.49 5.42
C GLY A 260 11.81 5.92 6.08
N ILE A 261 12.91 5.16 5.93
CA ILE A 261 14.21 5.50 6.53
C ILE A 261 15.01 6.28 5.48
N LEU A 262 15.18 7.58 5.72
CA LEU A 262 15.89 8.48 4.81
C LEU A 262 17.33 8.72 5.26
N PHE A 263 17.49 9.17 6.49
CA PHE A 263 18.78 9.43 7.12
C PHE A 263 18.69 8.98 8.56
N CYS A 264 19.67 8.21 9.04
CA CYS A 264 19.89 8.01 10.48
C CYS A 264 21.39 7.92 10.67
N GLU A 265 22.09 9.04 10.68
CA GLU A 265 23.46 9.07 11.18
C GLU A 265 23.41 8.85 12.70
N GLY A 266 24.29 8.00 13.23
CA GLY A 266 24.49 7.89 14.67
C GLY A 266 23.41 7.13 15.47
N ILE A 267 22.93 5.97 14.99
CA ILE A 267 22.29 4.97 15.87
C ILE A 267 23.40 4.12 16.52
N PRO A 268 23.87 4.39 17.75
CA PRO A 268 24.69 3.43 18.49
C PRO A 268 23.82 2.25 18.94
N ASP A 269 24.39 1.04 18.82
CA ASP A 269 23.70 -0.25 18.94
C ASP A 269 23.05 -0.52 20.31
N GLU A 270 23.49 0.13 21.39
CA GLU A 270 23.13 -0.34 22.76
C GLU A 270 22.02 0.44 23.49
N ASP A 271 21.84 1.75 23.25
CA ASP A 271 21.03 2.58 24.16
C ASP A 271 19.51 2.59 23.87
N ILE A 272 19.06 2.35 22.62
CA ILE A 272 17.60 2.35 22.34
C ILE A 272 16.94 1.07 22.87
N ALA A 273 17.67 -0.04 22.89
CA ALA A 273 17.19 -1.35 23.34
C ALA A 273 16.68 -1.35 24.80
N ARG A 274 17.10 -0.37 25.62
CA ARG A 274 16.67 -0.23 27.01
C ARG A 274 15.27 0.39 27.17
N SER A 275 14.71 1.02 26.14
CA SER A 275 13.49 1.82 26.28
C SER A 275 12.16 1.05 26.19
N GLY A 276 12.17 -0.29 26.11
CA GLY A 276 10.94 -1.10 26.10
C GLY A 276 10.16 -0.93 24.79
N GLY A 277 10.65 -1.56 23.73
CA GLY A 277 10.18 -1.37 22.36
C GLY A 277 8.75 -1.84 22.13
N PHE A 278 7.97 -0.99 21.44
CA PHE A 278 6.81 -1.35 20.61
C PHE A 278 5.94 -2.52 21.11
N PRO A 279 5.38 -2.45 22.34
CA PRO A 279 4.86 -3.63 23.04
C PRO A 279 3.63 -4.26 22.38
N LYS A 280 2.88 -3.50 21.57
CA LYS A 280 1.68 -3.96 20.85
C LYS A 280 1.85 -4.01 19.34
N LEU A 281 3.05 -3.75 18.81
CA LEU A 281 3.27 -3.65 17.38
C LEU A 281 3.13 -5.03 16.72
N ARG A 282 2.20 -5.11 15.75
CA ARG A 282 1.86 -6.33 15.01
C ARG A 282 2.21 -6.22 13.53
N ASP A 283 2.04 -5.05 12.94
CA ASP A 283 2.34 -4.78 11.55
C ASP A 283 3.47 -3.76 11.44
N LEU A 284 4.58 -4.14 10.82
CA LEU A 284 5.70 -3.25 10.53
C LEU A 284 5.99 -3.25 9.03
N SER A 285 6.08 -2.08 8.43
CA SER A 285 6.57 -1.88 7.07
C SER A 285 7.71 -0.86 7.08
N VAL A 286 8.86 -1.23 6.51
CA VAL A 286 10.06 -0.38 6.45
C VAL A 286 10.44 -0.15 4.99
N GLN A 287 10.40 1.10 4.55
CA GLN A 287 10.95 1.53 3.27
C GLN A 287 12.36 2.08 3.51
N ALA A 288 13.38 1.24 3.31
CA ALA A 288 14.77 1.55 3.60
C ALA A 288 15.52 2.22 2.44
N GLY A 289 14.95 2.24 1.22
CA GLY A 289 15.64 2.77 0.04
C GLY A 289 17.04 2.16 -0.12
N ALA A 290 18.07 3.00 -0.27
CA ALA A 290 19.45 2.54 -0.37
C ALA A 290 20.10 2.18 0.99
N LYS A 291 19.40 2.38 2.11
CA LYS A 291 19.92 2.28 3.48
C LYS A 291 19.46 1.00 4.19
N PHE A 292 19.59 -0.14 3.54
CA PHE A 292 19.13 -1.43 4.07
C PHE A 292 19.73 -1.78 5.45
N ASP A 293 20.99 -1.46 5.70
CA ASP A 293 21.65 -1.73 7.00
C ASP A 293 20.98 -1.00 8.17
N LEU A 294 20.39 0.19 7.93
CA LEU A 294 19.63 0.90 8.95
C LEU A 294 18.34 0.17 9.31
N CYS A 295 17.69 -0.48 8.34
CA CYS A 295 16.53 -1.33 8.62
C CYS A 295 16.94 -2.50 9.52
N ILE A 296 18.09 -3.14 9.26
CA ILE A 296 18.58 -4.26 10.08
C ILE A 296 18.84 -3.78 11.52
N ARG A 297 19.55 -2.65 11.68
CA ARG A 297 19.77 -2.03 13.00
C ARG A 297 18.46 -1.63 13.69
N PHE A 298 17.45 -1.17 12.96
CA PHE A 298 16.15 -0.86 13.54
C PHE A 298 15.43 -2.12 14.05
N LEU A 299 15.48 -3.22 13.29
CA LEU A 299 14.83 -4.48 13.68
C LEU A 299 15.44 -5.10 14.94
N SER A 300 16.72 -4.83 15.24
CA SER A 300 17.34 -5.29 16.50
C SER A 300 16.69 -4.66 17.75
N LEU A 301 15.95 -3.56 17.59
CA LEU A 301 15.24 -2.85 18.65
C LEU A 301 13.89 -3.49 19.01
N LEU A 302 13.38 -4.41 18.19
CA LEU A 302 12.04 -5.00 18.34
C LEU A 302 12.00 -6.20 19.31
N ARG A 303 12.84 -6.17 20.35
CA ARG A 303 12.97 -7.29 21.29
C ARG A 303 11.62 -7.60 21.94
N ASP A 304 11.21 -8.87 21.88
CA ASP A 304 9.95 -9.38 22.44
C ASP A 304 8.67 -8.75 21.86
N THR A 305 8.77 -8.00 20.76
CA THR A 305 7.62 -7.43 20.05
C THR A 305 6.77 -8.54 19.43
N PRO A 306 5.42 -8.56 19.62
CA PRO A 306 4.53 -9.58 19.06
C PRO A 306 4.25 -9.36 17.55
N LEU A 307 5.32 -9.16 16.77
CA LEU A 307 5.23 -8.80 15.36
C LEU A 307 4.65 -9.97 14.55
N CYS A 308 3.54 -9.71 13.85
CA CYS A 308 2.85 -10.69 13.01
C CYS A 308 3.19 -10.53 11.52
N ASN A 309 3.44 -9.30 11.10
CA ASN A 309 3.64 -8.95 9.70
C ASN A 309 4.81 -7.99 9.57
N LEU A 310 5.82 -8.40 8.83
CA LEU A 310 6.99 -7.59 8.51
C LEU A 310 7.09 -7.42 7.00
N GLY A 311 7.11 -6.18 6.54
CA GLY A 311 7.47 -5.79 5.19
C GLY A 311 8.72 -4.94 5.16
N VAL A 312 9.68 -5.27 4.31
CA VAL A 312 10.88 -4.47 4.07
C VAL A 312 10.99 -4.19 2.58
N GLU A 313 11.10 -2.92 2.22
CA GLU A 313 11.32 -2.47 0.85
C GLU A 313 12.65 -1.72 0.77
N THR A 314 13.51 -2.10 -0.16
CA THR A 314 14.89 -1.59 -0.29
C THR A 314 15.28 -1.51 -1.76
N SER A 315 16.32 -0.76 -2.10
CA SER A 315 16.91 -0.72 -3.45
C SER A 315 18.35 -1.25 -3.50
N THR A 316 18.88 -1.74 -2.37
CA THR A 316 20.30 -2.12 -2.23
C THR A 316 20.51 -3.47 -1.54
N ILE A 317 19.53 -4.38 -1.57
CA ILE A 317 19.71 -5.70 -0.95
C ILE A 317 20.87 -6.50 -1.58
N SER A 318 21.70 -7.08 -0.73
CA SER A 318 22.75 -8.05 -1.07
C SER A 318 22.48 -9.38 -0.34
N PRO A 319 23.09 -10.50 -0.78
CA PRO A 319 22.95 -11.78 -0.06
C PRO A 319 23.40 -11.67 1.41
N ASP A 320 24.51 -10.97 1.66
CA ASP A 320 25.01 -10.74 3.02
C ASP A 320 24.06 -9.88 3.85
N GLY A 321 23.45 -8.85 3.24
CA GLY A 321 22.43 -8.05 3.92
C GLY A 321 21.21 -8.89 4.26
N LEU A 322 20.75 -9.76 3.36
CA LEU A 322 19.61 -10.65 3.62
C LEU A 322 19.93 -11.66 4.74
N SER A 323 21.15 -12.19 4.76
CA SER A 323 21.68 -13.02 5.85
C SER A 323 21.60 -12.30 7.19
N GLN A 324 22.16 -11.08 7.25
CA GLN A 324 22.14 -10.24 8.45
C GLN A 324 20.72 -9.89 8.88
N LEU A 325 19.80 -9.68 7.94
CA LEU A 325 18.38 -9.47 8.23
C LEU A 325 17.80 -10.71 8.92
N PHE A 326 17.95 -11.91 8.37
CA PHE A 326 17.39 -13.13 8.94
C PHE A 326 17.99 -13.49 10.29
N ASP A 327 19.30 -13.27 10.45
CA ASP A 327 20.00 -13.39 11.73
C ASP A 327 19.41 -12.44 12.78
N THR A 328 19.17 -11.19 12.39
CA THR A 328 18.59 -10.17 13.27
C THR A 328 17.16 -10.54 13.65
N LEU A 329 16.34 -10.98 12.69
CA LEU A 329 14.98 -11.46 12.96
C LEU A 329 15.00 -12.61 13.96
N THR A 330 15.88 -13.58 13.75
CA THR A 330 16.00 -14.75 14.63
C THR A 330 16.39 -14.39 16.06
N ARG A 331 17.25 -13.38 16.23
CA ARG A 331 17.74 -12.96 17.55
C ARG A 331 16.78 -12.03 18.29
N HIS A 332 16.03 -11.19 17.56
CA HIS A 332 15.32 -10.06 18.17
C HIS A 332 13.79 -10.13 18.01
N VAL A 333 13.28 -10.77 16.97
CA VAL A 333 11.83 -10.87 16.73
C VAL A 333 11.29 -12.19 17.29
N ASN A 334 10.12 -12.15 17.92
CA ASN A 334 9.50 -13.34 18.46
C ASN A 334 9.16 -14.34 17.32
N PRO A 335 9.78 -15.53 17.29
CA PRO A 335 9.61 -16.47 16.19
C PRO A 335 8.21 -17.10 16.14
N ARG A 336 7.43 -16.99 17.22
CA ARG A 336 6.07 -17.54 17.32
C ARG A 336 5.00 -16.57 16.82
N SER A 337 5.27 -15.27 16.74
CA SER A 337 4.26 -14.30 16.32
C SER A 337 4.29 -14.04 14.81
N LEU A 338 5.46 -14.14 14.17
CA LEU A 338 5.61 -13.75 12.77
C LEU A 338 4.89 -14.73 11.82
N GLU A 339 3.89 -14.22 11.12
CA GLU A 339 3.08 -14.96 10.14
C GLU A 339 3.39 -14.55 8.70
N ILE A 340 3.81 -13.29 8.51
CA ILE A 340 4.05 -12.73 7.18
C ILE A 340 5.40 -12.04 7.14
N LEU A 341 6.26 -12.46 6.22
CA LEU A 341 7.53 -11.83 5.92
C LEU A 341 7.57 -11.44 4.44
N ARG A 342 7.74 -10.15 4.17
CA ARG A 342 7.92 -9.59 2.82
C ARG A 342 9.22 -8.82 2.75
N VAL A 343 10.05 -9.13 1.76
CA VAL A 343 11.26 -8.38 1.42
C VAL A 343 11.20 -8.10 -0.07
N ARG A 344 11.22 -6.82 -0.45
CA ARG A 344 11.13 -6.36 -1.83
C ARG A 344 12.31 -5.50 -2.20
N ASP A 345 12.86 -5.76 -3.37
CA ASP A 345 13.84 -4.91 -4.01
C ASP A 345 13.16 -4.01 -5.06
N ASN A 346 13.09 -2.71 -4.77
CA ASN A 346 12.49 -1.69 -5.63
C ASN A 346 13.53 -1.00 -6.53
N ARG A 347 14.75 -1.53 -6.67
CA ARG A 347 15.75 -0.90 -7.53
C ARG A 347 15.28 -0.84 -8.98
N ARG A 348 15.46 0.34 -9.59
CA ARG A 348 15.17 0.55 -11.01
C ARG A 348 16.32 0.11 -11.91
N ARG A 349 17.54 0.01 -11.36
CA ARG A 349 18.78 -0.33 -12.09
C ARG A 349 19.51 -1.46 -11.37
N PHE A 350 20.12 -2.36 -12.13
CA PHE A 350 20.78 -3.59 -11.66
C PHE A 350 22.29 -3.55 -11.88
N GLU A 351 22.87 -2.36 -11.97
CA GLU A 351 24.32 -2.19 -12.16
C GLU A 351 25.09 -2.60 -10.90
N GLY A 352 26.19 -3.35 -11.07
CA GLY A 352 27.10 -3.70 -9.97
C GLY A 352 26.63 -4.78 -9.00
N LEU A 353 25.70 -5.66 -9.40
CA LEU A 353 25.26 -6.76 -8.53
C LEU A 353 26.35 -7.84 -8.39
N PRO A 354 26.52 -8.41 -7.17
CA PRO A 354 27.53 -9.42 -6.92
C PRO A 354 27.25 -10.72 -7.71
N PRO A 355 28.28 -11.55 -7.93
CA PRO A 355 28.13 -12.84 -8.60
C PRO A 355 27.12 -13.75 -7.88
N LEU A 356 26.55 -14.68 -8.65
CA LEU A 356 25.62 -15.71 -8.15
C LEU A 356 26.25 -16.50 -7.01
N VAL A 357 25.55 -16.55 -5.87
CA VAL A 357 25.86 -17.42 -4.72
C VAL A 357 24.93 -18.65 -4.80
N ASP A 358 25.39 -19.83 -4.38
CA ASP A 358 24.63 -21.09 -4.51
C ASP A 358 23.31 -21.12 -3.70
N ASP A 359 23.25 -20.44 -2.55
CA ASP A 359 22.03 -20.19 -1.78
C ASP A 359 21.97 -18.70 -1.36
N PRO A 360 21.51 -17.82 -2.25
CA PRO A 360 21.51 -16.38 -1.99
C PRO A 360 20.38 -15.97 -1.04
N TYR A 361 19.41 -16.86 -0.79
CA TYR A 361 18.28 -16.61 0.09
C TYR A 361 18.57 -16.99 1.54
N GLN A 362 19.42 -17.99 1.78
CA GLN A 362 19.70 -18.52 3.12
C GLN A 362 18.42 -18.88 3.89
N LEU A 363 17.49 -19.56 3.21
CA LEU A 363 16.15 -19.84 3.74
C LEU A 363 16.18 -20.63 5.06
N HIS A 364 17.23 -21.41 5.29
CA HIS A 364 17.43 -22.17 6.53
C HIS A 364 17.44 -21.30 7.79
N SER A 365 17.87 -20.04 7.71
CA SER A 365 17.84 -19.10 8.85
C SER A 365 16.42 -18.77 9.31
N LEU A 366 15.39 -19.06 8.49
CA LEU A 366 13.98 -18.88 8.86
C LEU A 366 13.39 -20.06 9.64
N GLN A 367 14.17 -21.12 9.94
CA GLN A 367 13.73 -22.30 10.69
C GLN A 367 12.97 -22.01 12.01
N PRO A 368 13.32 -20.97 12.79
CA PRO A 368 12.59 -20.64 14.02
C PRO A 368 11.11 -20.24 13.79
N PHE A 369 10.77 -19.67 12.63
CA PHE A 369 9.48 -19.05 12.34
C PHE A 369 8.42 -20.07 11.86
N ARG A 370 8.02 -20.98 12.75
CA ARG A 370 7.10 -22.08 12.40
C ARG A 370 5.67 -21.66 12.04
N ASN A 371 5.28 -20.45 12.42
CA ASN A 371 3.94 -19.90 12.15
C ASN A 371 3.89 -19.10 10.83
N LEU A 372 4.97 -19.08 10.06
CA LEU A 372 5.03 -18.36 8.79
C LEU A 372 4.01 -18.94 7.79
N ARG A 373 3.10 -18.09 7.33
CA ARG A 373 2.06 -18.38 6.33
C ARG A 373 2.42 -17.79 4.97
N THR A 374 3.04 -16.62 4.98
CA THR A 374 3.35 -15.87 3.77
C THR A 374 4.82 -15.49 3.78
N LEU A 375 5.56 -15.99 2.80
CA LEU A 375 6.94 -15.61 2.54
C LEU A 375 7.03 -15.01 1.14
N ILE A 376 7.40 -13.73 1.05
CA ILE A 376 7.56 -13.01 -0.20
C ILE A 376 8.95 -12.40 -0.23
N LEU A 377 9.86 -12.97 -1.01
CA LEU A 377 11.22 -12.47 -1.24
C LEU A 377 11.33 -12.05 -2.70
N GLN A 378 10.88 -10.83 -2.99
CA GLN A 378 10.89 -10.23 -4.33
C GLN A 378 12.20 -9.51 -4.60
N ILE A 379 13.27 -10.29 -4.75
CA ILE A 379 14.65 -9.81 -4.83
C ILE A 379 15.34 -10.44 -6.05
N PRO A 380 16.37 -9.78 -6.64
CA PRO A 380 17.02 -10.23 -7.88
C PRO A 380 17.95 -11.43 -7.69
N PHE A 381 17.53 -12.43 -6.91
CA PHE A 381 18.26 -13.66 -6.65
C PHE A 381 17.54 -14.87 -7.25
N VAL A 382 18.30 -15.91 -7.55
CA VAL A 382 17.76 -17.19 -8.03
C VAL A 382 18.06 -18.27 -7.00
N SER A 383 17.07 -19.09 -6.68
CA SER A 383 17.23 -20.23 -5.77
C SER A 383 17.27 -21.53 -6.56
N THR A 384 17.92 -22.54 -6.01
CA THR A 384 17.84 -23.93 -6.49
C THR A 384 16.73 -24.68 -5.74
N LEU A 385 16.43 -25.91 -6.15
CA LEU A 385 15.35 -26.70 -5.55
C LEU A 385 15.59 -27.03 -4.06
N LEU A 386 16.82 -27.41 -3.68
CA LEU A 386 17.11 -27.96 -2.36
C LEU A 386 16.82 -27.01 -1.18
N PRO A 387 17.20 -25.72 -1.21
CA PRO A 387 16.84 -24.77 -0.15
C PRO A 387 15.32 -24.62 0.04
N ILE A 388 14.55 -24.68 -1.06
CA ILE A 388 13.09 -24.54 -1.03
C ILE A 388 12.44 -25.77 -0.42
N LEU A 389 12.90 -26.97 -0.77
CA LEU A 389 12.40 -28.20 -0.14
C LEU A 389 12.75 -28.23 1.36
N SER A 390 13.92 -27.74 1.73
CA SER A 390 14.33 -27.63 3.14
C SER A 390 13.41 -26.67 3.91
N LEU A 391 13.00 -25.55 3.30
CA LEU A 391 12.02 -24.61 3.87
C LEU A 391 10.69 -25.29 4.20
N GLY A 392 10.17 -26.14 3.30
CA GLY A 392 8.88 -26.80 3.52
C GLY A 392 8.88 -27.81 4.68
N GLN A 393 10.04 -28.34 5.07
CA GLN A 393 10.15 -29.24 6.22
C GLN A 393 9.87 -28.54 7.56
N PHE A 394 10.22 -27.25 7.70
CA PHE A 394 10.03 -26.50 8.94
C PHE A 394 8.93 -25.44 8.90
N ALA A 395 8.47 -25.05 7.70
CA ALA A 395 7.33 -24.15 7.48
C ALA A 395 6.16 -24.84 6.73
N PRO A 396 5.61 -25.95 7.25
CA PRO A 396 4.55 -26.71 6.56
C PRO A 396 3.20 -25.97 6.48
N SER A 397 3.04 -24.90 7.26
CA SER A 397 1.81 -24.09 7.29
C SER A 397 1.76 -23.00 6.22
N LEU A 398 2.80 -22.90 5.39
CA LEU A 398 2.96 -21.85 4.41
C LEU A 398 1.90 -21.95 3.30
N THR A 399 1.17 -20.87 3.07
CA THR A 399 0.08 -20.74 2.10
C THR A 399 0.50 -19.96 0.87
N THR A 400 1.42 -19.00 1.02
CA THR A 400 1.92 -18.16 -0.06
C THR A 400 3.43 -18.14 -0.05
N LEU A 401 4.05 -18.66 -1.12
CA LEU A 401 5.50 -18.62 -1.35
C LEU A 401 5.79 -17.79 -2.59
N GLN A 402 6.56 -16.71 -2.47
CA GLN A 402 7.05 -15.95 -3.60
C GLN A 402 8.56 -15.77 -3.48
N LEU A 403 9.31 -16.28 -4.46
CA LEU A 403 10.77 -16.18 -4.54
C LEU A 403 11.16 -15.69 -5.93
N GLY A 404 12.14 -14.80 -6.00
CA GLY A 404 12.67 -14.25 -7.26
C GLY A 404 12.14 -12.85 -7.55
N TYR A 405 12.53 -12.30 -8.69
CA TYR A 405 12.18 -10.93 -9.06
C TYR A 405 11.01 -10.88 -10.05
N PHE A 406 10.03 -10.02 -9.78
CA PHE A 406 8.80 -9.86 -10.56
C PHE A 406 8.58 -8.42 -11.05
N GLY A 407 9.63 -7.58 -11.01
CA GLY A 407 9.57 -6.21 -11.50
C GLY A 407 9.75 -6.12 -13.02
N ALA A 408 9.56 -4.91 -13.55
CA ALA A 408 9.55 -4.65 -15.00
C ALA A 408 10.93 -4.75 -15.68
N VAL A 409 12.02 -4.85 -14.92
CA VAL A 409 13.39 -4.87 -15.42
C VAL A 409 14.12 -6.04 -14.77
N ILE A 410 14.62 -6.98 -15.57
CA ILE A 410 15.33 -8.16 -15.06
C ILE A 410 16.84 -7.99 -15.29
N PRO A 411 17.69 -8.39 -14.34
CA PRO A 411 19.13 -8.43 -14.58
C PRO A 411 19.51 -9.38 -15.73
N ALA A 412 20.50 -9.01 -16.54
CA ALA A 412 20.96 -9.81 -17.69
C ALA A 412 21.38 -11.26 -17.36
N TYR A 413 21.78 -11.51 -16.11
CA TYR A 413 22.25 -12.81 -15.61
C TYR A 413 21.16 -13.61 -14.88
N PHE A 414 19.91 -13.14 -14.88
CA PHE A 414 18.82 -13.84 -14.22
C PHE A 414 18.38 -15.02 -15.07
N GLU A 415 18.88 -16.21 -14.72
CA GLU A 415 18.51 -17.47 -15.34
C GLU A 415 17.80 -18.35 -14.31
N PRO A 416 16.51 -18.70 -14.51
CA PRO A 416 15.80 -19.61 -13.62
C PRO A 416 16.52 -20.95 -13.50
N LYS A 417 16.74 -21.43 -12.27
CA LYS A 417 17.43 -22.70 -11.98
C LYS A 417 16.48 -23.86 -11.64
N ILE A 418 15.19 -23.58 -11.50
CA ILE A 418 14.18 -24.57 -11.12
C ILE A 418 13.44 -25.00 -12.37
N HIS A 419 13.44 -26.28 -12.67
CA HIS A 419 12.70 -26.80 -13.81
C HIS A 419 11.21 -26.87 -13.52
N ILE A 420 10.37 -26.70 -14.54
CA ILE A 420 8.90 -26.70 -14.38
C ILE A 420 8.37 -27.97 -13.69
N GLN A 421 9.00 -29.12 -13.93
CA GLN A 421 8.62 -30.40 -13.31
C GLN A 421 8.85 -30.42 -11.80
N GLU A 422 9.83 -29.68 -11.31
CA GLU A 422 10.20 -29.63 -9.89
C GLU A 422 9.15 -28.89 -9.05
N LEU A 423 8.25 -28.13 -9.68
CA LEU A 423 7.12 -27.51 -9.00
C LEU A 423 6.25 -28.54 -8.26
N ALA A 424 6.12 -29.75 -8.79
CA ALA A 424 5.36 -30.81 -8.14
C ALA A 424 6.00 -31.20 -6.80
N ALA A 425 7.32 -31.37 -6.75
CA ALA A 425 8.07 -31.67 -5.53
C ALA A 425 7.98 -30.52 -4.51
N ILE A 426 8.04 -29.26 -4.97
CA ILE A 426 7.84 -28.09 -4.12
C ILE A 426 6.46 -28.17 -3.47
N CYS A 427 5.39 -28.33 -4.26
CA CYS A 427 4.05 -28.28 -3.69
C CYS A 427 3.67 -29.51 -2.85
N GLN A 428 4.33 -30.65 -3.05
CA GLN A 428 4.23 -31.81 -2.15
C GLN A 428 4.82 -31.50 -0.77
N THR A 429 5.93 -30.74 -0.73
CA THR A 429 6.56 -30.32 0.52
C THR A 429 5.71 -29.28 1.27
N PHE A 430 4.91 -28.47 0.56
CA PHE A 430 4.03 -27.46 1.15
C PHE A 430 2.55 -27.85 1.05
N PRO A 431 2.01 -28.66 1.98
CA PRO A 431 0.65 -29.20 1.88
C PRO A 431 -0.46 -28.15 2.05
N ARG A 432 -0.13 -26.90 2.41
CA ARG A 432 -1.09 -25.80 2.53
C ARG A 432 -0.91 -24.71 1.46
N LEU A 433 0.01 -24.90 0.52
CA LEU A 433 0.33 -23.89 -0.48
C LEU A 433 -0.85 -23.66 -1.42
N THR A 434 -1.34 -22.43 -1.44
CA THR A 434 -2.41 -21.95 -2.32
C THR A 434 -1.88 -21.04 -3.41
N GLU A 435 -0.78 -20.34 -3.15
CA GLU A 435 -0.16 -19.40 -4.07
C GLU A 435 1.35 -19.64 -4.15
N LEU A 436 1.85 -19.86 -5.37
CA LEU A 436 3.28 -20.01 -5.65
C LEU A 436 3.69 -18.99 -6.71
N ALA A 437 4.71 -18.18 -6.41
CA ALA A 437 5.36 -17.33 -7.40
C ALA A 437 6.84 -17.67 -7.44
N ILE A 438 7.31 -18.27 -8.53
CA ILE A 438 8.71 -18.60 -8.69
C ILE A 438 9.07 -18.64 -10.18
N PRO A 439 10.17 -17.98 -10.61
CA PRO A 439 10.72 -18.18 -11.93
C PRO A 439 11.16 -19.64 -12.11
N VAL A 440 10.79 -20.22 -13.24
CA VAL A 440 11.10 -21.59 -13.63
C VAL A 440 11.67 -21.64 -15.03
N ASP A 441 12.46 -22.67 -15.32
CA ASP A 441 12.88 -23.01 -16.66
C ASP A 441 11.90 -24.05 -17.23
N ALA A 442 11.10 -23.61 -18.21
CA ALA A 442 10.17 -24.43 -18.98
C ALA A 442 10.60 -24.55 -20.47
N SER A 443 11.89 -24.30 -20.77
CA SER A 443 12.47 -24.51 -22.10
C SER A 443 12.55 -26.00 -22.44
N LYS A 444 12.85 -26.85 -21.44
CA LYS A 444 12.93 -28.30 -21.65
C LYS A 444 11.54 -28.95 -21.61
N PRO A 445 11.29 -29.94 -22.48
CA PRO A 445 10.04 -30.68 -22.49
C PRO A 445 9.81 -31.35 -21.15
N ALA A 446 8.59 -31.25 -20.63
CA ALA A 446 8.20 -31.96 -19.44
C ALA A 446 8.02 -33.44 -19.81
N GLU A 447 9.08 -34.25 -19.66
CA GLU A 447 8.97 -35.71 -19.78
C GLU A 447 7.83 -36.22 -18.89
N PRO A 448 6.80 -36.89 -19.45
CA PRO A 448 5.74 -37.49 -18.67
C PRO A 448 6.36 -38.67 -17.92
N SER A 449 6.69 -38.49 -16.64
CA SER A 449 7.21 -39.56 -15.80
C SER A 449 6.13 -40.65 -15.66
N PRO A 450 6.31 -41.86 -16.22
CA PRO A 450 5.29 -42.90 -16.21
C PRO A 450 4.95 -43.41 -14.79
N THR A 451 5.79 -43.11 -13.81
CA THR A 451 5.66 -43.47 -12.39
C THR A 451 4.85 -42.48 -11.55
N GLN A 452 4.45 -41.31 -12.09
CA GLN A 452 3.63 -40.33 -11.36
C GLN A 452 2.12 -40.48 -11.56
N ALA A 453 1.66 -41.54 -12.26
CA ALA A 453 0.23 -41.83 -12.48
C ALA A 453 -0.61 -41.95 -11.17
N HIS A 454 0.05 -42.03 -10.01
CA HIS A 454 -0.56 -42.05 -8.68
C HIS A 454 0.10 -41.09 -7.66
N ALA A 455 0.95 -40.16 -8.10
CA ALA A 455 1.44 -39.12 -7.18
C ALA A 455 0.23 -38.30 -6.69
N GLU A 456 0.06 -38.19 -5.38
CA GLU A 456 -1.04 -37.44 -4.75
C GLU A 456 -1.12 -36.06 -5.40
N GLN A 457 -2.14 -35.86 -6.24
CA GLN A 457 -2.30 -34.62 -6.99
C GLN A 457 -2.42 -33.47 -6.01
N GLN A 458 -1.64 -32.43 -6.26
CA GLN A 458 -1.68 -31.24 -5.45
C GLN A 458 -2.93 -30.44 -5.86
N THR A 459 -3.96 -30.47 -5.00
CA THR A 459 -5.28 -29.87 -5.26
C THR A 459 -5.50 -28.49 -4.62
N ARG A 460 -4.55 -27.96 -3.86
CA ARG A 460 -4.67 -26.68 -3.15
C ARG A 460 -4.06 -25.50 -3.89
N LEU A 461 -3.11 -25.71 -4.80
CA LEU A 461 -2.48 -24.63 -5.55
C LEU A 461 -3.52 -24.02 -6.51
N THR A 462 -3.91 -22.78 -6.23
CA THR A 462 -4.90 -22.01 -6.99
C THR A 462 -4.27 -20.93 -7.84
N LYS A 463 -3.10 -20.41 -7.45
CA LYS A 463 -2.40 -19.36 -8.18
C LYS A 463 -0.93 -19.72 -8.40
N LEU A 464 -0.49 -19.63 -9.65
CA LEU A 464 0.90 -19.81 -10.03
C LEU A 464 1.38 -18.56 -10.76
N SER A 465 2.49 -17.97 -10.34
CA SER A 465 3.16 -16.90 -11.06
C SER A 465 4.56 -17.34 -11.46
N VAL A 466 4.82 -17.37 -12.75
CA VAL A 466 6.09 -17.82 -13.33
C VAL A 466 6.96 -16.65 -13.78
N SER A 467 6.51 -15.40 -13.63
CA SER A 467 7.29 -14.23 -14.06
C SER A 467 7.76 -14.35 -15.52
N MET A 468 9.01 -14.00 -15.80
CA MET A 468 9.70 -14.13 -17.08
C MET A 468 10.38 -15.50 -17.24
N SER A 469 9.61 -16.58 -17.05
CA SER A 469 10.12 -17.95 -17.24
C SER A 469 10.26 -18.29 -18.73
N PRO A 470 11.43 -18.76 -19.20
CA PRO A 470 11.58 -19.25 -20.56
C PRO A 470 10.66 -20.46 -20.80
N ILE A 471 10.09 -20.54 -22.00
CA ILE A 471 9.15 -21.60 -22.39
C ILE A 471 9.25 -21.87 -23.90
N ASP A 472 9.56 -23.12 -24.25
CA ASP A 472 9.68 -23.52 -25.67
C ASP A 472 8.46 -24.33 -26.11
N CYS A 473 7.94 -25.21 -25.25
CA CYS A 473 6.82 -26.11 -25.56
C CYS A 473 5.53 -25.76 -24.78
N THR A 474 4.76 -24.79 -25.27
CA THR A 474 3.48 -24.35 -24.65
C THR A 474 2.52 -25.50 -24.34
N SER A 475 2.30 -26.42 -25.27
CA SER A 475 1.31 -27.49 -25.13
C SER A 475 1.69 -28.48 -24.05
N GLU A 476 2.96 -28.87 -23.97
CA GLU A 476 3.47 -29.81 -22.98
C GLU A 476 3.43 -29.21 -21.58
N VAL A 477 3.81 -27.93 -21.43
CA VAL A 477 3.70 -27.21 -20.16
C VAL A 477 2.24 -27.11 -19.71
N ALA A 478 1.31 -26.79 -20.63
CA ALA A 478 -0.12 -26.75 -20.31
C ALA A 478 -0.66 -28.12 -19.89
N LEU A 479 -0.23 -29.20 -20.54
CA LEU A 479 -0.56 -30.57 -20.18
C LEU A 479 0.02 -30.94 -18.81
N PHE A 480 1.27 -30.62 -18.52
CA PHE A 480 1.86 -30.87 -17.22
C PHE A 480 1.10 -30.13 -16.11
N LEU A 481 0.90 -28.82 -16.25
CA LEU A 481 0.26 -27.99 -15.22
C LEU A 481 -1.19 -28.40 -14.94
N SER A 482 -1.96 -28.75 -15.98
CA SER A 482 -3.33 -29.23 -15.78
C SER A 482 -3.39 -30.60 -15.11
N ASP A 483 -2.28 -31.33 -15.01
CA ASP A 483 -2.25 -32.68 -14.41
C ASP A 483 -1.83 -32.58 -12.96
N ALA A 484 -0.69 -31.93 -12.75
CA ALA A 484 -0.08 -31.71 -11.45
C ALA A 484 -0.95 -30.79 -10.57
N PHE A 485 -1.61 -29.79 -11.17
CA PHE A 485 -2.35 -28.74 -10.45
C PHE A 485 -3.79 -28.57 -10.99
N PRO A 486 -4.69 -29.55 -10.78
CA PRO A 486 -6.04 -29.53 -11.32
C PRO A 486 -6.88 -28.33 -10.87
N ASN A 487 -6.57 -27.73 -9.71
CA ASN A 487 -7.29 -26.58 -9.15
C ASN A 487 -6.62 -25.22 -9.39
N LEU A 488 -5.59 -25.15 -10.25
CA LEU A 488 -4.95 -23.90 -10.66
C LEU A 488 -5.90 -22.91 -11.39
N GLU A 489 -6.44 -21.92 -10.70
CA GLU A 489 -7.40 -20.95 -11.25
C GLU A 489 -6.71 -19.79 -11.99
N SER A 490 -5.58 -19.33 -11.45
CA SER A 490 -4.84 -18.20 -11.97
C SER A 490 -3.41 -18.61 -12.31
N LEU A 491 -2.98 -18.23 -13.50
CA LEU A 491 -1.60 -18.33 -13.95
C LEU A 491 -1.16 -16.93 -14.41
N HIS A 492 -0.06 -16.43 -13.86
CA HIS A 492 0.46 -15.11 -14.19
C HIS A 492 1.89 -15.22 -14.76
N ALA A 493 2.11 -14.56 -15.89
CA ALA A 493 3.43 -14.27 -16.42
C ALA A 493 3.55 -12.75 -16.54
N SER A 494 4.60 -12.16 -15.97
CA SER A 494 4.83 -10.72 -16.04
C SER A 494 5.07 -10.29 -17.49
N GLN A 495 4.70 -9.06 -17.82
CA GLN A 495 5.04 -8.43 -19.09
C GLN A 495 6.16 -7.42 -18.85
N LEU A 496 7.20 -7.40 -19.68
CA LEU A 496 8.19 -6.33 -19.65
C LEU A 496 7.56 -5.01 -20.12
N SER A 497 7.85 -3.95 -19.38
CA SER A 497 7.80 -2.58 -19.92
C SER A 497 9.21 -2.26 -20.39
N CYS A 498 9.55 -2.55 -21.65
CA CYS A 498 10.83 -2.13 -22.20
C CYS A 498 10.85 -0.58 -22.25
N GLY A 499 11.53 0.06 -21.29
CA GLY A 499 11.78 1.49 -21.35
C GLY A 499 12.65 1.82 -22.59
N PRO A 500 12.45 2.97 -23.25
CA PRO A 500 13.07 3.29 -24.55
C PRO A 500 14.59 3.55 -24.52
N SER A 501 15.30 3.18 -23.45
CA SER A 501 16.70 3.57 -23.26
C SER A 501 17.47 2.55 -22.42
N ARG A 502 18.00 1.48 -23.04
CA ARG A 502 19.09 0.68 -22.46
C ARG A 502 20.07 0.10 -23.51
N PRO A 503 21.34 -0.16 -23.10
CA PRO A 503 22.42 -0.64 -23.97
C PRO A 503 22.30 -2.13 -24.31
N ARG A 504 22.83 -2.51 -25.49
CA ARG A 504 22.71 -3.81 -26.20
C ARG A 504 23.40 -5.03 -25.58
N ALA A 505 23.57 -5.13 -24.26
CA ALA A 505 24.31 -6.25 -23.66
C ALA A 505 23.38 -7.23 -22.89
N PHE A 506 22.75 -8.16 -23.65
CA PHE A 506 22.22 -9.52 -23.35
C PHE A 506 20.85 -9.81 -23.99
N ASN A 507 20.74 -10.95 -24.69
CA ASN A 507 19.59 -11.39 -25.52
C ASN A 507 18.30 -11.77 -24.75
N TRP A 508 18.31 -11.86 -23.42
CA TRP A 508 17.12 -12.30 -22.65
C TRP A 508 15.93 -11.33 -22.78
N THR A 509 16.20 -10.04 -23.03
CA THR A 509 15.15 -9.03 -23.21
C THR A 509 14.39 -9.16 -24.53
N ASP A 510 14.99 -9.77 -25.54
CA ASP A 510 14.40 -9.83 -26.89
C ASP A 510 13.40 -10.99 -27.01
N GLN A 511 13.62 -12.10 -26.31
CA GLN A 511 12.72 -13.27 -26.30
C GLN A 511 11.62 -13.17 -25.24
N ALA A 512 11.80 -12.32 -24.23
CA ALA A 512 10.84 -12.06 -23.17
C ALA A 512 9.37 -11.82 -23.64
N PRO A 513 9.11 -11.00 -24.69
CA PRO A 513 7.77 -10.85 -25.24
C PRO A 513 7.21 -12.15 -25.85
N GLU A 514 8.06 -13.01 -26.42
CA GLU A 514 7.66 -14.30 -26.98
C GLU A 514 7.30 -15.30 -25.89
N TRP A 515 8.10 -15.38 -24.82
CA TRP A 515 7.77 -16.19 -23.64
C TRP A 515 6.46 -15.73 -23.00
N HIS A 516 6.24 -14.42 -22.86
CA HIS A 516 4.96 -13.90 -22.36
C HIS A 516 3.78 -14.37 -23.24
N LYS A 517 3.89 -14.27 -24.57
CA LYS A 517 2.87 -14.76 -25.51
C LYS A 517 2.65 -16.27 -25.38
N ALA A 518 3.72 -17.06 -25.18
CA ALA A 518 3.63 -18.50 -24.98
C ALA A 518 2.91 -18.84 -23.66
N TRP A 519 3.23 -18.16 -22.56
CA TRP A 519 2.51 -18.32 -21.28
C TRP A 519 1.03 -17.90 -21.38
N GLN A 520 0.70 -16.85 -22.14
CA GLN A 520 -0.71 -16.51 -22.42
C GLN A 520 -1.45 -17.63 -23.16
N LYS A 521 -0.78 -18.34 -24.08
CA LYS A 521 -1.35 -19.54 -24.71
C LYS A 521 -1.56 -20.67 -23.69
N VAL A 522 -0.61 -20.91 -22.78
CA VAL A 522 -0.79 -21.88 -21.68
C VAL A 522 -2.03 -21.55 -20.86
N MET A 523 -2.19 -20.28 -20.46
CA MET A 523 -3.36 -19.79 -19.72
C MET A 523 -4.67 -20.07 -20.46
N HIS A 524 -4.69 -19.90 -21.78
CA HIS A 524 -5.87 -20.17 -22.60
C HIS A 524 -6.22 -21.68 -22.67
N TRP A 525 -5.21 -22.55 -22.68
CA TRP A 525 -5.39 -24.00 -22.82
C TRP A 525 -5.80 -24.67 -21.50
N LEU A 526 -5.35 -24.15 -20.37
CA LEU A 526 -5.57 -24.74 -19.04
C LEU A 526 -7.05 -25.06 -18.74
N PRO A 527 -8.03 -24.16 -18.92
CA PRO A 527 -9.44 -24.46 -18.64
C PRO A 527 -10.03 -25.58 -19.52
N VAL A 528 -9.52 -25.74 -20.74
CA VAL A 528 -9.97 -26.80 -21.67
C VAL A 528 -9.40 -28.15 -21.22
N LEU A 529 -8.09 -28.19 -20.97
CA LEU A 529 -7.39 -29.41 -20.54
C LEU A 529 -7.89 -29.91 -19.18
N LYS A 530 -8.19 -28.99 -18.25
CA LYS A 530 -8.80 -29.34 -16.96
C LYS A 530 -10.16 -30.01 -17.11
N ARG A 531 -11.01 -29.49 -17.99
CA ARG A 531 -12.32 -30.10 -18.28
C ARG A 531 -12.17 -31.48 -18.92
N ALA A 532 -11.27 -31.62 -19.89
CA ALA A 532 -10.98 -32.90 -20.53
C ALA A 532 -10.52 -33.94 -19.48
N ARG A 533 -9.58 -33.58 -18.61
CA ARG A 533 -9.09 -34.48 -17.55
C ARG A 533 -10.13 -34.80 -16.49
N ALA A 534 -10.97 -33.85 -16.11
CA ALA A 534 -12.09 -34.12 -15.21
C ALA A 534 -13.03 -35.18 -15.80
N GLN A 535 -13.31 -35.12 -17.11
CA GLN A 535 -14.10 -36.12 -17.82
C GLN A 535 -13.38 -37.47 -17.86
N GLU A 536 -12.10 -37.51 -18.22
CA GLU A 536 -11.31 -38.75 -18.24
C GLU A 536 -11.31 -39.46 -16.87
N ARG A 537 -11.12 -38.70 -15.78
CA ARG A 537 -11.15 -39.23 -14.42
C ARG A 537 -12.54 -39.75 -14.05
N SER A 538 -13.61 -39.01 -14.40
CA SER A 538 -14.99 -39.48 -14.16
C SER A 538 -15.29 -40.81 -14.88
N ARG A 539 -14.75 -40.99 -16.09
CA ARG A 539 -14.89 -42.24 -16.85
C ARG A 539 -14.08 -43.38 -16.23
N ALA A 540 -12.83 -43.12 -15.84
CA ALA A 540 -11.98 -44.12 -15.19
C ALA A 540 -12.60 -44.66 -13.89
N PHE A 541 -13.20 -43.79 -13.07
CA PHE A 541 -13.95 -44.20 -11.87
C PHE A 541 -15.18 -45.06 -12.19
N SER A 542 -15.88 -44.77 -13.29
CA SER A 542 -17.06 -45.56 -13.70
C SER A 542 -16.73 -46.94 -14.29
N SER A 543 -15.48 -47.16 -14.70
CA SER A 543 -15.01 -48.41 -15.31
C SER A 543 -14.26 -49.35 -14.35
N ALA A 544 -14.06 -48.96 -13.09
CA ALA A 544 -13.41 -49.82 -12.10
C ALA A 544 -14.39 -50.95 -11.67
N PRO A 545 -14.00 -52.24 -11.75
CA PRO A 545 -14.84 -53.34 -11.29
C PRO A 545 -15.08 -53.26 -9.76
N PRO A 546 -16.25 -53.71 -9.28
CA PRO A 546 -16.68 -53.56 -7.89
C PRO A 546 -15.81 -54.32 -6.87
#